data_AF-A0A7V3JS56-F1
#
_entry.id   AF-A0A7V3JS56-F1
#
_cell.length_a   1.000
_cell.length_b   1.000
_cell.length_c   1.000
_cell.angle_alpha   90.00
_cell.angle_beta   90.00
_cell.angle_gamma   90.00
#
_symmetry.space_group_name_H-M   'P 1'
#
loop_
_entity.id
_entity.type
_entity.pdbx_description
1 polymer ?
#
loop_
_entity_poly.entity_id
_entity_poly.type
_entity_poly.pdbx_seq_one_letter_code
_entity_poly.pdbx_strand_id
1 'polypeptide(L)'
;MNINKEIIFEKKNSIAWIILNRPEKLNALTIEMLERISLILNEIEKDSEIRCIIITGSGRKSFCSGVDISILLSLNSVTAEEFARKGQEIFSKIENSSKIFIAAINGYCLGGGLELAIACDFRIASENA
;
A
#
# COMPACT_ATOMS: atom_id res chain seq x y z
N MET A 1 -12.84 13.17 11.09
CA MET A 1 -12.12 12.41 10.04
C MET A 1 -12.65 10.99 10.03
N ASN A 2 -13.28 10.55 8.94
CA ASN A 2 -13.69 9.15 8.81
C ASN A 2 -12.42 8.28 8.88
N ILE A 3 -12.38 7.37 9.85
CA ILE A 3 -11.32 6.36 9.92
C ILE A 3 -11.57 5.43 8.73
N ASN A 4 -10.75 5.55 7.69
CA ASN A 4 -10.81 4.66 6.54
C ASN A 4 -10.53 3.22 7.02
N LYS A 5 -11.55 2.34 6.97
CA LYS A 5 -11.46 0.94 7.42
C LYS A 5 -10.77 0.03 6.39
N GLU A 6 -10.51 0.54 5.18
CA GLU A 6 -9.86 -0.19 4.09
C GLU A 6 -8.34 -0.20 4.22
N ILE A 7 -7.76 0.61 5.11
CA ILE A 7 -6.35 0.52 5.51
C ILE A 7 -6.29 0.42 7.03
N ILE A 8 -5.83 -0.72 7.53
CA ILE A 8 -5.56 -0.90 8.96
C ILE A 8 -4.10 -0.52 9.21
N PHE A 9 -3.88 0.29 10.26
CA PHE A 9 -2.56 0.67 10.72
C PHE A 9 -2.38 0.28 12.18
N GLU A 10 -1.40 -0.57 12.46
CA GLU A 10 -1.11 -1.07 13.81
C GLU A 10 0.38 -0.94 14.13
N LYS A 11 0.71 -0.68 15.39
CA LYS A 11 2.09 -0.67 15.89
C LYS A 11 2.24 -1.73 16.97
N LYS A 12 3.23 -2.61 16.82
CA LYS A 12 3.53 -3.67 17.80
C LYS A 12 5.03 -3.94 17.83
N ASN A 13 5.64 -3.87 19.01
CA ASN A 13 7.05 -4.23 19.23
C ASN A 13 8.02 -3.53 18.25
N SER A 14 7.89 -2.20 18.07
CA SER A 14 8.68 -1.40 17.11
C SER A 14 8.46 -1.75 15.62
N ILE A 15 7.43 -2.53 15.30
CA ILE A 15 7.03 -2.86 13.93
C ILE A 15 5.69 -2.19 13.66
N ALA A 16 5.62 -1.48 12.54
CA ALA A 16 4.38 -0.93 12.03
C ALA A 16 3.79 -1.86 10.96
N TRP A 17 2.47 -2.05 10.98
CA TRP A 17 1.74 -2.87 10.03
C TRP A 17 0.79 -1.99 9.24
N ILE A 18 0.88 -2.05 7.92
CA ILE A 18 -0.07 -1.45 6.99
C ILE A 18 -0.77 -2.59 6.27
N ILE A 19 -2.05 -2.79 6.59
CA ILE A 19 -2.82 -3.90 6.05
C ILE A 19 -3.87 -3.34 5.09
N LEU A 20 -3.77 -3.71 3.81
CA LEU A 20 -4.77 -3.42 2.80
C LEU A 20 -6.00 -4.27 3.10
N ASN A 21 -7.09 -3.65 3.53
CA ASN A 21 -8.23 -4.33 4.13
C ASN A 21 -9.51 -4.16 3.31
N ARG A 22 -9.47 -4.66 2.08
CA ARG A 22 -10.61 -4.67 1.15
C ARG A 22 -10.68 -5.99 0.38
N PRO A 23 -10.71 -7.14 1.09
CA PRO A 23 -10.46 -8.46 0.52
C PRO A 23 -11.52 -8.90 -0.49
N GLU A 24 -12.76 -8.41 -0.35
CA GLU A 24 -13.87 -8.63 -1.28
C GLU A 24 -13.64 -7.98 -2.65
N LYS A 25 -12.71 -7.02 -2.74
CA LYS A 25 -12.22 -6.42 -3.99
C LYS A 25 -10.75 -6.74 -4.23
N LEU A 26 -10.26 -7.86 -3.71
CA LEU A 26 -8.87 -8.32 -3.86
C LEU A 26 -7.84 -7.26 -3.42
N ASN A 27 -8.20 -6.44 -2.43
CA ASN A 27 -7.37 -5.35 -1.93
C ASN A 27 -6.97 -4.32 -3.00
N ALA A 28 -7.83 -4.10 -4.01
CA ALA A 28 -7.63 -3.08 -5.02
C ALA A 28 -7.60 -1.67 -4.40
N LEU A 29 -6.59 -0.88 -4.78
CA LEU A 29 -6.28 0.44 -4.25
C LEU A 29 -7.29 1.49 -4.73
N THR A 30 -7.97 2.12 -3.78
CA THR A 30 -8.80 3.32 -4.00
C THR A 30 -7.99 4.60 -3.81
N ILE A 31 -8.54 5.76 -4.20
CA ILE A 31 -7.90 7.06 -3.96
C ILE A 31 -7.76 7.30 -2.44
N GLU A 32 -8.81 6.99 -1.69
CA GLU A 32 -8.86 7.16 -0.23
C GLU A 32 -7.86 6.24 0.48
N MET A 33 -7.62 5.03 -0.05
CA MET A 33 -6.57 4.13 0.44
C MET A 33 -5.18 4.72 0.19
N LEU A 34 -4.90 5.23 -1.01
CA LEU A 34 -3.61 5.85 -1.36
C LEU A 34 -3.33 7.09 -0.49
N GLU A 35 -4.31 7.97 -0.32
CA GLU A 35 -4.20 9.14 0.56
C GLU A 35 -3.94 8.72 2.01
N ARG A 36 -4.65 7.70 2.50
CA ARG A 36 -4.45 7.16 3.85
C ARG A 36 -3.04 6.57 4.03
N ILE A 37 -2.54 5.83 3.05
CA ILE A 37 -1.16 5.30 3.05
C ILE A 37 -0.17 6.46 3.11
N SER A 38 -0.33 7.49 2.27
CA SER A 38 0.56 8.67 2.26
C SER A 38 0.63 9.37 3.63
N LEU A 39 -0.51 9.50 4.33
CA LEU A 39 -0.55 10.04 5.69
C LEU A 39 0.19 9.15 6.69
N ILE A 40 -0.05 7.84 6.65
CA ILE A 40 0.64 6.87 7.51
C ILE A 40 2.15 6.92 7.29
N LEU A 41 2.62 7.00 6.04
CA LEU A 41 4.05 7.10 5.72
C LEU A 41 4.67 8.36 6.35
N ASN A 42 3.98 9.50 6.30
CA ASN A 42 4.45 10.73 6.95
C ASN A 42 4.51 10.61 8.49
N GLU A 43 3.62 9.81 9.10
CA GLU A 43 3.65 9.54 10.54
C GLU A 43 4.80 8.59 10.92
N ILE A 44 4.98 7.52 10.14
CA ILE A 44 6.04 6.52 10.35
C ILE A 44 7.43 7.13 10.28
N GLU A 45 7.67 8.02 9.31
CA GLU A 45 8.99 8.64 9.11
C GLU A 45 9.45 9.44 10.34
N LYS A 46 8.50 10.04 11.06
CA LYS A 46 8.76 10.87 12.24
C LYS A 46 8.86 10.07 13.55
N ASP A 47 8.45 8.80 13.53
CA ASP A 47 8.38 7.97 14.72
C ASP A 47 9.67 7.17 14.90
N SER A 48 10.47 7.52 15.92
CA SER A 48 11.73 6.85 16.22
C SER A 48 11.56 5.46 16.84
N GLU A 49 10.38 5.12 17.35
CA GLU A 49 10.10 3.79 17.92
C GLU A 49 9.85 2.74 16.83
N ILE A 50 9.44 3.16 15.63
CA ILE A 50 9.24 2.27 14.48
C ILE A 50 10.59 2.02 13.78
N ARG A 51 10.96 0.74 13.70
CA ARG A 51 12.20 0.30 13.04
C ARG A 51 11.97 -0.44 11.73
N CYS A 52 10.80 -1.04 11.57
CA CYS A 52 10.43 -1.83 10.41
C CYS A 52 8.94 -1.67 10.13
N ILE A 53 8.58 -1.69 8.85
CA ILE A 53 7.20 -1.64 8.38
C ILE A 53 6.91 -2.91 7.59
N ILE A 54 5.77 -3.52 7.86
CA ILE A 54 5.25 -4.62 7.06
C ILE A 54 3.98 -4.16 6.36
N ILE A 55 3.97 -4.30 5.04
CA ILE A 55 2.79 -4.08 4.21
C ILE A 55 2.26 -5.45 3.78
N THR A 56 0.96 -5.68 3.93
CA THR A 56 0.31 -6.93 3.48
C THR A 56 -1.15 -6.72 3.11
N GLY A 57 -1.77 -7.68 2.42
CA GLY A 57 -3.21 -7.69 2.17
C GLY A 57 -3.96 -8.48 3.24
N SER A 58 -5.17 -8.08 3.60
CA SER A 58 -6.03 -8.90 4.44
C SER A 58 -6.61 -10.07 3.64
N GLY A 59 -6.98 -11.15 4.35
CA GLY A 59 -7.40 -12.39 3.74
C GLY A 59 -6.23 -13.22 3.18
N ARG A 60 -6.56 -14.20 2.32
CA ARG A 60 -5.60 -15.19 1.78
C ARG A 60 -5.45 -15.19 0.26
N LYS A 61 -6.27 -14.42 -0.46
CA LYS A 61 -6.34 -14.48 -1.92
C LYS A 61 -5.47 -13.45 -2.61
N SER A 62 -5.26 -12.29 -1.99
CA SER A 62 -4.62 -11.15 -2.62
C SER A 62 -3.79 -10.37 -1.63
N PHE A 63 -2.57 -10.03 -2.03
CA PHE A 63 -1.86 -8.91 -1.44
C PHE A 63 -2.52 -7.61 -1.92
N CYS A 64 -2.53 -7.38 -3.23
CA CYS A 64 -3.15 -6.24 -3.90
C CYS A 64 -3.28 -6.53 -5.39
N SER A 65 -4.49 -6.38 -5.93
CA SER A 65 -4.75 -6.58 -7.37
C SER A 65 -4.49 -5.33 -8.24
N GLY A 66 -3.87 -4.29 -7.68
CA GLY A 66 -3.61 -3.03 -8.37
C GLY A 66 -4.62 -1.94 -8.05
N VAL A 67 -4.71 -0.92 -8.91
CA VAL A 67 -5.67 0.17 -8.78
C VAL A 67 -7.09 -0.33 -9.04
N ASP A 68 -8.07 0.16 -8.27
CA ASP A 68 -9.48 -0.12 -8.54
C ASP A 68 -9.85 0.40 -9.95
N ILE A 69 -10.25 -0.51 -10.83
CA ILE A 69 -10.52 -0.20 -12.24
C ILE A 69 -11.64 0.84 -12.42
N SER A 70 -12.55 0.96 -11.44
CA SER A 70 -13.60 1.99 -11.46
C SER A 70 -13.03 3.41 -11.47
N ILE A 71 -11.85 3.62 -10.88
CA ILE A 71 -11.13 4.90 -10.96
C ILE A 71 -10.74 5.17 -12.40
N LEU A 72 -10.10 4.20 -13.06
CA LEU A 72 -9.58 4.34 -14.43
C LEU A 72 -10.68 4.69 -15.44
N LEU A 73 -11.89 4.18 -15.23
CA LEU A 73 -13.05 4.46 -16.09
C LEU A 73 -13.53 5.92 -16.01
N SER A 74 -13.16 6.66 -14.96
CA SER A 74 -13.57 8.06 -14.76
C SER A 74 -12.50 9.09 -15.16
N LEU A 75 -11.33 8.63 -15.62
CA LEU A 75 -10.19 9.49 -15.94
C LEU A 75 -10.10 9.76 -17.46
N ASN A 76 -9.60 10.94 -17.82
CA ASN A 76 -9.11 11.26 -19.16
C ASN A 76 -7.58 11.20 -19.18
N SER A 77 -6.93 11.48 -20.32
CA SER A 77 -5.47 11.39 -20.43
C SER A 77 -4.72 12.27 -19.42
N VAL A 78 -5.16 13.50 -19.22
CA VAL A 78 -4.52 14.45 -18.28
C VAL A 78 -4.70 13.99 -16.84
N THR A 79 -5.94 13.66 -16.46
CA THR A 79 -6.21 13.23 -15.07
C THR A 79 -5.64 11.85 -14.76
N ALA A 80 -5.49 10.98 -15.77
CA ALA A 80 -4.80 9.70 -15.64
C ALA A 80 -3.29 9.87 -15.38
N GLU A 81 -2.63 10.78 -16.10
CA GLU A 81 -1.23 11.13 -15.84
C GLU A 81 -1.05 11.68 -14.42
N GLU A 82 -1.90 12.63 -14.01
CA GLU A 82 -1.85 13.19 -12.65
C GLU A 82 -2.08 12.13 -11.58
N PHE A 83 -3.02 11.22 -11.79
CA PHE A 83 -3.30 10.11 -10.89
C PHE A 83 -2.10 9.16 -10.78
N ALA A 84 -1.52 8.75 -11.92
CA ALA A 84 -0.35 7.90 -11.96
C ALA A 84 0.84 8.57 -11.25
N ARG A 85 1.09 9.85 -11.51
CA ARG A 85 2.15 10.62 -10.85
C ARG A 85 1.97 10.68 -9.33
N LYS A 86 0.76 10.95 -8.85
CA LYS A 86 0.44 10.93 -7.41
C LYS A 86 0.68 9.56 -6.77
N GLY A 87 0.29 8.48 -7.45
CA GLY A 87 0.56 7.11 -6.99
C GLY A 87 2.07 6.84 -6.86
N GLN A 88 2.84 7.20 -7.88
CA GLN A 88 4.30 7.07 -7.87
C GLN A 88 4.96 7.93 -6.79
N GLU A 89 4.51 9.16 -6.56
CA GLU A 89 5.02 10.00 -5.46
C GLU A 89 4.84 9.33 -4.09
N ILE A 90 3.74 8.58 -3.88
CA ILE A 90 3.51 7.82 -2.65
C ILE A 90 4.48 6.64 -2.56
N PHE A 91 4.67 5.89 -3.64
CA PHE A 91 5.60 4.77 -3.67
C PHE A 91 7.06 5.22 -3.50
N SER A 92 7.44 6.36 -4.09
CA SER A 92 8.76 6.95 -3.87
C SER A 92 9.02 7.38 -2.43
N LYS A 93 7.98 7.67 -1.61
CA LYS A 93 8.18 7.87 -0.17
C LYS A 93 8.63 6.60 0.54
N ILE A 94 8.19 5.43 0.06
CA ILE A 94 8.62 4.13 0.59
C ILE A 94 10.08 3.91 0.18
N GLU A 95 10.38 4.05 -1.11
CA GLU A 95 11.72 3.84 -1.68
C GLU A 95 12.79 4.75 -1.05
N ASN A 96 12.44 5.98 -0.70
CA ASN A 96 13.35 6.97 -0.13
C ASN A 96 13.23 7.11 1.39
N SER A 97 12.47 6.25 2.07
CA SER A 97 12.31 6.31 3.52
C SER A 97 13.61 5.96 4.24
N SER A 98 13.82 6.54 5.43
CA SER A 98 14.88 6.09 6.33
C SER A 98 14.57 4.76 7.04
N LYS A 99 13.35 4.25 6.88
CA LYS A 99 12.85 3.02 7.53
C LYS A 99 12.85 1.85 6.56
N ILE A 100 12.95 0.62 7.10
CA ILE A 100 12.90 -0.61 6.32
C ILE A 100 11.46 -1.06 6.08
N PHE A 101 11.10 -1.29 4.83
CA PHE A 101 9.80 -1.79 4.38
C PHE A 101 9.88 -3.24 3.87
N ILE A 102 8.93 -4.05 4.31
CA ILE A 102 8.77 -5.44 3.89
C ILE A 102 7.38 -5.62 3.28
N ALA A 103 7.31 -5.98 2.01
CA ALA A 103 6.07 -6.48 1.40
C ALA A 103 5.90 -7.97 1.75
N ALA A 104 4.95 -8.28 2.64
CA ALA A 104 4.53 -9.65 2.92
C ALA A 104 3.39 -10.02 1.95
N ILE A 105 3.75 -10.66 0.83
CA ILE A 105 2.87 -10.96 -0.29
C ILE A 105 2.13 -12.28 -0.02
N ASN A 106 0.88 -12.16 0.43
CA ASN A 106 0.02 -13.25 0.89
C ASN A 106 -0.91 -13.83 -0.19
N GLY A 107 -0.79 -13.39 -1.44
CA GLY A 107 -1.62 -13.79 -2.58
C GLY A 107 -1.33 -12.92 -3.80
N TYR A 108 -2.28 -12.80 -4.74
CA TYR A 108 -2.13 -11.99 -5.95
C TYR A 108 -1.51 -10.60 -5.71
N CYS A 109 -0.49 -10.28 -6.51
CA CYS A 109 0.26 -9.03 -6.46
C CYS A 109 0.42 -8.48 -7.89
N LEU A 110 -0.50 -7.61 -8.32
CA LEU A 110 -0.68 -7.26 -9.73
C LEU A 110 -0.70 -5.73 -9.92
N GLY A 111 -0.20 -5.24 -11.07
CA GLY A 111 -0.24 -3.82 -11.45
C GLY A 111 0.30 -2.91 -10.34
N GLY A 112 -0.49 -1.92 -9.91
CA GLY A 112 -0.15 -1.04 -8.79
C GLY A 112 0.17 -1.75 -7.47
N GLY A 113 -0.32 -2.98 -7.27
CA GLY A 113 0.06 -3.83 -6.14
C GLY A 113 1.48 -4.36 -6.25
N LEU A 114 1.92 -4.71 -7.45
CA LEU A 114 3.31 -5.10 -7.72
C LEU A 114 4.24 -3.89 -7.61
N GLU A 115 3.83 -2.73 -8.12
CA GLU A 115 4.59 -1.48 -7.97
C GLU A 115 4.81 -1.13 -6.49
N LEU A 116 3.75 -1.20 -5.67
CA LEU A 116 3.85 -1.04 -4.22
C LEU A 116 4.82 -2.04 -3.57
N ALA A 117 4.81 -3.31 -3.99
CA ALA A 117 5.70 -4.33 -3.46
C ALA A 117 7.17 -4.14 -3.90
N ILE A 118 7.39 -3.63 -5.12
CA ILE A 118 8.72 -3.29 -5.65
C ILE A 118 9.33 -2.11 -4.89
N ALA A 119 8.51 -1.13 -4.51
CA ALA A 119 8.95 0.03 -3.75
C ALA A 119 9.50 -0.32 -2.35
N CYS A 120 9.13 -1.48 -1.79
CA CYS A 120 9.66 -1.97 -0.51
C CYS A 120 11.11 -2.50 -0.64
N ASP A 121 11.88 -2.51 0.46
CA ASP A 121 13.22 -3.09 0.48
C ASP A 121 13.19 -4.62 0.25
N PHE A 122 12.32 -5.30 0.99
CA PHE A 122 12.19 -6.76 0.95
C PHE A 122 10.80 -7.19 0.49
N ARG A 123 10.74 -8.32 -0.22
CA ARG A 123 9.51 -8.99 -0.63
C ARG A 123 9.55 -10.43 -0.15
N ILE A 124 8.56 -10.84 0.64
CA ILE A 124 8.40 -12.21 1.12
C ILE A 124 7.10 -12.76 0.53
N ALA A 125 7.21 -13.79 -0.29
CA ALA A 125 6.08 -14.37 -1.00
C ALA A 125 5.62 -15.66 -0.32
N SER A 126 4.30 -15.79 -0.12
CA SER A 126 3.69 -17.06 0.29
C SER A 126 3.61 -18.05 -0.89
N GLU A 127 3.31 -19.32 -0.62
CA GLU A 127 3.04 -20.31 -1.69
C GLU A 127 1.84 -19.96 -2.58
N ASN A 128 0.96 -19.07 -2.12
CA ASN A 128 -0.22 -18.59 -2.84
C ASN A 128 0.03 -17.28 -3.63
N ALA A 129 1.25 -16.73 -3.58
CA ALA A 129 1.61 -15.45 -4.19
C ALA A 129 1.95 -15.58 -5.68
#